data_AF-A0A8S1H561-F1
#
_entry.id   AF-A0A8S1H561-F1
#
_cell.length_a   1.000
_cell.length_b   1.000
_cell.length_c   1.000
_cell.angle_alpha   90.00
_cell.angle_beta   90.00
_cell.angle_gamma   90.00
#
_symmetry.space_group_name_H-M   'P 1'
#
loop_
_entity.id
_entity.type
_entity.pdbx_description
1 polymer ?
#
loop_
_entity_poly.entity_id
_entity_poly.type
_entity_poly.pdbx_seq_one_letter_code
_entity_poly.pdbx_strand_id
1 'polypeptide(L)'
;MTEEKRKGVALRELYWKTLVLGSHYPEEFTGGRFKSVPTDKFPIDIVIGLEQLSNVYKVVIEPDDDLIPSKVSVRIGQGDVNLETDYKNARLAKYRKPVQMEFHQRGRSMSRLETKKAFTDAVGQYVWITVHKPLESNLNPHKLVAIKKLTILGYPFSKEDILKMMKFEEPEEEKDFKRPISSSSAVSNKPRTPDVKPKVHVERYSYEGDGMKTNSNSPLGDDPLSSLRTIRRVLIDKMNRSTEEGRSIEATVCLRATQRIDEYEARIEDLAIRRSNALTLGDSQLAERHRLAMIDCRDTVLRAVHIDLLLDRDELRAIGVQSQWTEE
;
A
#
# COMPACT_ATOMS: atom_id res chain seq x y z
N MET A 1 -23.42 -26.23 23.17
CA MET A 1 -22.42 -25.95 22.12
C MET A 1 -22.73 -24.57 21.57
N THR A 2 -22.06 -23.56 22.11
CA THR A 2 -22.27 -22.15 21.74
C THR A 2 -21.31 -21.80 20.60
N GLU A 3 -21.85 -21.68 19.39
CA GLU A 3 -21.15 -21.03 18.28
C GLU A 3 -20.98 -19.54 18.62
N GLU A 4 -19.80 -19.20 19.14
CA GLU A 4 -19.38 -17.80 19.19
C GLU A 4 -19.23 -17.29 17.76
N LYS A 5 -20.23 -16.50 17.34
CA LYS A 5 -20.18 -15.61 16.18
C LYS A 5 -18.79 -14.97 16.11
N ARG A 6 -17.98 -15.36 15.12
CA ARG A 6 -16.76 -14.63 14.75
C ARG A 6 -17.16 -13.21 14.37
N LYS A 7 -17.13 -12.28 15.33
CA LYS A 7 -17.26 -10.85 15.08
C LYS A 7 -16.14 -10.48 14.10
N GLY A 8 -16.52 -9.93 12.94
CA GLY A 8 -15.54 -9.42 11.98
C GLY A 8 -14.59 -8.45 12.69
N VAL A 9 -13.29 -8.71 12.61
CA VAL A 9 -12.29 -7.86 13.27
C VAL A 9 -12.21 -6.55 12.49
N ALA A 10 -12.70 -5.47 13.09
CA ALA A 10 -12.61 -4.14 12.50
C ALA A 10 -11.15 -3.67 12.42
N LEU A 11 -10.84 -2.84 11.41
CA LEU A 11 -9.55 -2.17 11.31
C LEU A 11 -9.37 -1.26 12.52
N ARG A 12 -8.26 -1.41 13.24
CA ARG A 12 -7.97 -0.62 14.44
C ARG A 12 -6.54 -0.12 14.45
N GLU A 13 -6.31 0.92 15.26
CA GLU A 13 -4.97 1.36 15.59
C GLU A 13 -4.26 0.29 16.41
N LEU A 14 -3.09 -0.11 15.95
CA LEU A 14 -2.24 -1.09 16.61
C LEU A 14 -1.34 -0.37 17.59
N TYR A 15 -1.28 -0.86 18.82
CA TYR A 15 -0.34 -0.36 19.82
C TYR A 15 1.06 -0.91 19.55
N TRP A 16 2.05 -0.07 19.83
CA TRP A 16 3.45 -0.36 19.54
C TRP A 16 4.36 0.37 20.53
N LYS A 17 5.58 -0.15 20.65
CA LYS A 17 6.69 0.45 21.40
C LYS A 17 7.89 0.67 20.50
N THR A 18 8.63 1.74 20.75
CA THR A 18 9.89 2.01 20.04
C THR A 18 10.97 1.08 20.55
N LEU A 19 11.66 0.41 19.64
CA LEU A 19 12.81 -0.46 19.93
C LEU A 19 14.13 0.24 19.59
N VAL A 20 14.15 1.00 18.47
CA VAL A 20 15.32 1.73 17.98
C VAL A 20 14.88 3.06 17.38
N LEU A 21 15.67 4.11 17.61
CA LEU A 21 15.50 5.44 17.01
C LEU A 21 16.86 6.00 16.56
N GLY A 22 17.45 5.47 15.50
CA GLY A 22 18.77 5.91 15.01
C GLY A 22 19.82 5.95 16.12
N SER A 23 20.43 7.12 16.34
CA SER A 23 21.37 7.39 17.44
C SER A 23 20.72 8.00 18.69
N HIS A 24 19.39 8.14 18.71
CA HIS A 24 18.60 8.73 19.79
C HIS A 24 18.02 7.66 20.72
N TYR A 25 17.56 8.10 21.88
CA TYR A 25 16.88 7.23 22.83
C TYR A 25 15.48 6.86 22.32
N PRO A 26 15.08 5.57 22.34
CA PRO A 26 13.76 5.13 21.85
C PRO A 26 12.56 5.84 22.50
N GLU A 27 12.70 6.27 23.75
CA GLU A 27 11.71 7.00 24.53
C GLU A 27 11.36 8.37 23.92
N GLU A 28 12.25 8.95 23.11
CA GLU A 28 11.99 10.21 22.42
C GLU A 28 10.94 10.06 21.30
N PHE A 29 10.65 8.84 20.85
CA PHE A 29 9.65 8.56 19.81
C PHE A 29 8.27 8.17 20.36
N THR A 30 8.04 8.34 21.67
CA THR A 30 6.80 7.92 22.32
C THR A 30 5.61 8.74 21.77
N GLY A 31 4.60 8.06 21.23
CA GLY A 31 3.44 8.68 20.58
C GLY A 31 3.66 9.07 19.11
N GLY A 32 4.73 8.61 18.48
CA GLY A 32 4.95 8.74 17.03
C GLY A 32 5.49 10.08 16.58
N ARG A 33 6.14 10.82 17.48
CA ARG A 33 6.75 12.13 17.24
C ARG A 33 8.25 12.02 17.25
N PHE A 34 8.91 12.56 16.24
CA PHE A 34 10.37 12.57 16.11
C PHE A 34 10.84 13.90 15.56
N LYS A 35 11.99 14.38 16.02
CA LYS A 35 12.75 15.44 15.37
C LYS A 35 14.23 15.08 15.41
N SER A 36 14.88 15.12 14.24
CA SER A 36 16.31 14.83 14.12
C SER A 36 17.15 15.99 14.66
N VAL A 37 18.43 15.72 14.93
CA VAL A 37 19.44 16.74 15.24
C VAL A 37 20.27 17.08 13.99
N PRO A 38 20.92 18.26 13.92
CA PRO A 38 21.67 18.70 12.74
C PRO A 38 22.81 17.76 12.29
N THR A 39 23.25 16.87 13.17
CA THR A 39 24.37 15.94 12.97
C THR A 39 23.96 14.52 12.63
N ASP A 40 22.66 14.24 12.52
CA ASP A 40 22.20 12.87 12.24
C ASP A 40 22.70 12.39 10.88
N LYS A 41 23.30 11.20 10.88
CA LYS A 41 23.70 10.51 9.65
C LYS A 41 22.45 9.85 9.07
N PHE A 42 21.99 10.35 7.93
CA PHE A 42 20.91 9.73 7.18
C PHE A 42 21.36 8.48 6.41
N PRO A 43 20.49 7.47 6.24
CA PRO A 43 19.11 7.43 6.75
C PRO A 43 19.02 7.11 8.25
N ILE A 44 17.95 7.57 8.89
CA ILE A 44 17.63 7.29 10.28
C ILE A 44 16.67 6.10 10.33
N ASP A 45 17.05 5.04 11.02
CA ASP A 45 16.22 3.85 11.20
C ASP A 45 15.40 3.93 12.49
N ILE A 46 14.10 3.78 12.35
CA ILE A 46 13.15 3.68 13.46
C ILE A 46 12.56 2.28 13.42
N VAL A 47 12.82 1.48 14.45
CA VAL A 47 12.27 0.14 14.57
C VAL A 47 11.28 0.13 15.72
N ILE A 48 10.07 -0.32 15.45
CA ILE A 48 9.00 -0.41 16.44
C ILE A 48 8.46 -1.84 16.49
N GLY A 49 8.13 -2.27 17.70
CA GLY A 49 7.53 -3.56 17.99
C GLY A 49 6.05 -3.39 18.31
N LEU A 50 5.20 -4.13 17.61
CA LEU A 50 3.77 -4.19 17.91
C LEU A 50 3.55 -5.01 19.19
N GLU A 51 2.50 -4.67 19.93
CA GLU A 51 2.14 -5.39 21.16
C GLU A 51 1.79 -6.87 20.89
N GLN A 52 1.25 -7.16 19.71
CA GLN A 52 0.86 -8.51 19.29
C GLN A 52 1.07 -8.70 17.78
N LEU A 53 1.22 -9.97 17.36
CA LEU A 53 1.28 -10.32 15.95
C LEU A 53 0.00 -9.84 15.24
N SER A 54 0.18 -9.10 14.15
CA SER A 54 -0.92 -8.45 13.46
C SER A 54 -0.73 -8.52 11.95
N ASN A 55 -1.81 -8.50 11.20
CA ASN A 55 -1.76 -8.04 9.82
C ASN A 55 -1.71 -6.50 9.83
N VAL A 56 -0.54 -5.94 9.52
CA VAL A 56 -0.35 -4.51 9.34
C VAL A 56 -0.91 -4.12 7.97
N TYR A 57 -2.06 -3.47 7.99
CA TYR A 57 -2.75 -3.05 6.78
C TYR A 57 -2.15 -1.75 6.23
N LYS A 58 -1.96 -0.75 7.09
CA LYS A 58 -1.62 0.61 6.69
C LYS A 58 -0.77 1.32 7.73
N VAL A 59 0.28 1.99 7.28
CA VAL A 59 1.11 2.88 8.10
C VAL A 59 0.94 4.30 7.58
N VAL A 60 0.61 5.23 8.47
CA VAL A 60 0.37 6.64 8.16
C VAL A 60 1.47 7.47 8.81
N ILE A 61 2.15 8.27 7.99
CA ILE A 61 3.24 9.15 8.43
C ILE A 61 2.85 10.57 8.10
N GLU A 62 2.80 11.41 9.13
CA GLU A 62 2.60 12.85 9.01
C GLU A 62 3.95 13.52 9.31
N PRO A 63 4.66 14.03 8.29
CA PRO A 63 5.86 14.83 8.52
C PRO A 63 5.50 16.19 9.11
N ASP A 64 6.48 16.85 9.69
CA ASP A 64 6.39 18.28 10.00
C ASP A 64 6.43 19.12 8.73
N ASP A 65 5.68 20.22 8.68
CA ASP A 65 5.49 21.03 7.47
C ASP A 65 6.79 21.72 7.01
N ASP A 66 7.69 22.06 7.94
CA ASP A 66 8.95 22.75 7.64
C ASP A 66 10.14 21.78 7.51
N LEU A 67 10.03 20.59 8.12
CA LEU A 67 11.10 19.61 8.25
C LEU A 67 10.78 18.29 7.53
N ILE A 68 10.30 18.40 6.29
CA ILE A 68 9.82 17.26 5.50
C ILE A 68 11.00 16.36 5.07
N PRO A 69 10.97 15.04 5.33
CA PRO A 69 11.94 14.10 4.79
C PRO A 69 11.73 13.92 3.29
N SER A 70 12.79 13.75 2.50
CA SER A 70 12.66 13.52 1.04
C SER A 70 11.96 12.20 0.72
N LYS A 71 12.21 11.19 1.56
CA LYS A 71 11.68 9.85 1.39
C LYS A 71 11.57 9.14 2.73
N VAL A 72 10.54 8.33 2.88
CA VAL A 72 10.41 7.37 3.98
C VAL A 72 10.09 6.00 3.40
N SER A 73 10.77 4.95 3.88
CA SER A 73 10.45 3.57 3.50
C SER A 73 10.01 2.76 4.70
N VAL A 74 8.97 1.95 4.52
CA VAL A 74 8.37 1.12 5.58
C VAL A 74 8.49 -0.35 5.19
N ARG A 75 8.93 -1.19 6.12
CA ARG A 75 9.00 -2.66 5.98
C ARG A 75 8.30 -3.31 7.16
N ILE A 76 7.53 -4.35 6.88
CA ILE A 76 6.89 -5.17 7.91
C ILE A 76 7.69 -6.45 8.06
N GLY A 77 8.03 -6.78 9.31
CA GLY A 77 8.86 -7.92 9.68
C GLY A 77 8.10 -8.90 10.56
N GLN A 78 8.26 -10.19 10.24
CA GLN A 78 7.79 -11.29 11.06
C GLN A 78 8.99 -12.00 11.70
N GLY A 79 9.14 -11.87 13.01
CA GLY A 79 10.16 -12.60 13.78
C GLY A 79 9.59 -13.83 14.47
N ASP A 80 10.36 -14.43 15.36
CA ASP A 80 9.88 -15.55 16.17
C ASP A 80 8.82 -15.04 17.15
N VAL A 81 7.66 -15.66 17.14
CA VAL A 81 6.51 -15.26 17.95
C VAL A 81 6.59 -15.85 19.38
N ASN A 82 7.46 -16.84 19.59
CA ASN A 82 7.75 -17.39 20.92
C ASN A 82 8.71 -16.52 21.74
N LEU A 83 9.46 -15.65 21.05
CA LEU A 83 10.40 -14.73 21.68
C LEU A 83 9.72 -13.39 21.98
N GLU A 84 10.24 -12.70 22.98
CA GLU A 84 9.76 -11.35 23.31
C GLU A 84 9.95 -10.38 22.15
N THR A 85 9.07 -9.37 22.10
CA THR A 85 9.15 -8.29 21.12
C THR A 85 10.28 -7.33 21.52
N ASP A 86 11.51 -7.66 21.15
CA ASP A 86 12.72 -6.88 21.43
C ASP A 86 13.53 -6.62 20.13
N TYR A 87 14.59 -5.81 20.24
CA TYR A 87 15.41 -5.49 19.08
C TYR A 87 16.20 -6.69 18.54
N LYS A 88 16.58 -7.65 19.40
CA LYS A 88 17.35 -8.83 18.97
C LYS A 88 16.51 -9.70 18.04
N ASN A 89 15.26 -9.94 18.42
CA ASN A 89 14.28 -10.66 17.61
C ASN A 89 13.89 -9.85 16.37
N ALA A 90 13.68 -8.54 16.49
CA ALA A 90 13.42 -7.66 15.33
C ALA A 90 14.52 -7.77 14.27
N ARG A 91 15.80 -7.81 14.66
CA ARG A 91 16.94 -7.91 13.73
C ARG A 91 16.95 -9.23 12.95
N LEU A 92 16.45 -10.31 13.53
CA LEU A 92 16.39 -11.64 12.91
C LEU A 92 15.07 -11.88 12.15
N ALA A 93 14.13 -10.94 12.21
CA ALA A 93 12.84 -11.05 11.57
C ALA A 93 12.93 -11.07 10.03
N LYS A 94 12.00 -11.78 9.40
CA LYS A 94 11.85 -11.82 7.94
C LYS A 94 11.05 -10.60 7.49
N TYR A 95 11.73 -9.63 6.89
CA TYR A 95 11.10 -8.40 6.39
C TYR A 95 10.61 -8.53 4.95
N ARG A 96 9.41 -8.00 4.70
CA ARG A 96 8.86 -7.84 3.34
C ARG A 96 9.55 -6.69 2.59
N LYS A 97 9.32 -6.63 1.28
CA LYS A 97 9.85 -5.56 0.42
C LYS A 97 9.36 -4.19 0.94
N PRO A 98 10.23 -3.16 0.95
CA PRO A 98 9.86 -1.84 1.44
C PRO A 98 8.82 -1.17 0.56
N VAL A 99 7.82 -0.57 1.20
CA VAL A 99 6.92 0.41 0.59
C VAL A 99 7.56 1.79 0.74
N GLN A 100 7.77 2.49 -0.37
CA GLN A 100 8.44 3.79 -0.40
C GLN A 100 7.42 4.93 -0.52
N MET A 101 7.59 5.97 0.28
CA MET A 101 6.82 7.20 0.26
C MET A 101 7.78 8.35 -0.04
N GLU A 102 7.66 8.95 -1.21
CA GLU A 102 8.48 10.09 -1.64
C GLU A 102 7.73 11.39 -1.43
N PHE A 103 8.36 12.37 -0.79
CA PHE A 103 7.78 13.68 -0.51
C PHE A 103 8.36 14.70 -1.49
N HIS A 104 7.55 15.70 -1.85
CA HIS A 104 7.92 16.65 -2.91
C HIS A 104 7.72 18.08 -2.43
N GLN A 105 8.56 19.00 -2.91
CA GLN A 105 8.47 20.41 -2.55
C GLN A 105 7.18 21.01 -3.10
N ARG A 106 6.43 21.73 -2.26
CA ARG A 106 5.18 22.38 -2.67
C ARG A 106 5.41 23.83 -3.08
N GLY A 107 4.59 24.29 -4.02
CA GLY A 107 4.31 25.71 -4.23
C GLY A 107 3.41 26.27 -3.11
N ARG A 108 3.52 27.56 -2.81
CA ARG A 108 2.95 28.29 -1.65
C ARG A 108 1.42 28.19 -1.43
N SER A 109 0.64 27.49 -2.28
CA SER A 109 -0.83 27.56 -2.32
C SER A 109 -1.58 26.34 -1.78
N MET A 110 -0.91 25.28 -1.29
CA MET A 110 -1.60 24.09 -0.75
C MET A 110 -1.20 23.79 0.69
N SER A 111 -1.89 24.44 1.63
CA SER A 111 -1.82 24.23 3.08
C SER A 111 -2.65 23.00 3.49
N ARG A 112 -2.17 21.80 3.18
CA ARG A 112 -2.77 20.56 3.71
C ARG A 112 -1.66 19.61 4.10
N LEU A 113 -1.52 19.26 5.38
CA LEU A 113 -0.50 18.33 5.88
C LEU A 113 -0.24 17.19 4.87
N GLU A 114 1.03 16.92 4.53
CA GLU A 114 1.38 15.82 3.62
C GLU A 114 1.34 14.48 4.35
N THR A 115 0.15 14.09 4.81
CA THR A 115 -0.08 12.77 5.38
C THR A 115 0.11 11.72 4.28
N LYS A 116 1.20 10.96 4.33
CA LYS A 116 1.43 9.83 3.42
C LYS A 116 1.06 8.50 4.07
N LYS A 117 0.59 7.59 3.22
CA LYS A 117 0.06 6.28 3.61
C LYS A 117 0.85 5.21 2.88
N ALA A 118 1.45 4.30 3.64
CA ALA A 118 2.04 3.07 3.12
C ALA A 118 1.06 1.91 3.35
N PHE A 119 0.60 1.30 2.26
CA PHE A 119 -0.25 0.12 2.29
C PHE A 119 0.62 -1.12 2.19
N THR A 120 0.52 -2.00 3.17
CA THR A 120 1.42 -3.16 3.31
C THR A 120 0.67 -4.48 3.23
N ASP A 121 -0.49 -4.58 3.90
CA ASP A 121 -1.29 -5.81 4.02
C ASP A 121 -0.41 -7.04 4.30
N ALA A 122 0.42 -6.93 5.34
CA ALA A 122 1.46 -7.90 5.67
C ALA A 122 1.39 -8.31 7.14
N VAL A 123 1.53 -9.61 7.38
CA VAL A 123 1.65 -10.18 8.73
C VAL A 123 3.02 -9.88 9.31
N GLY A 124 3.05 -9.37 10.54
CA GLY A 124 4.27 -9.16 11.30
C GLY A 124 4.02 -8.52 12.66
N GLN A 125 5.06 -8.52 13.49
CA GLN A 125 5.10 -7.86 14.79
C GLN A 125 6.14 -6.73 14.85
N TYR A 126 6.86 -6.50 13.75
CA TYR A 126 7.86 -5.43 13.65
C TYR A 126 7.55 -4.53 12.46
N VAL A 127 7.71 -3.22 12.67
CA VAL A 127 7.69 -2.22 11.60
C VAL A 127 9.04 -1.51 11.60
N TRP A 128 9.72 -1.55 10.47
CA TRP A 128 10.99 -0.86 10.25
C TRP A 128 10.74 0.32 9.32
N ILE A 129 10.97 1.52 9.84
CA ILE A 129 10.77 2.79 9.14
C ILE A 129 12.15 3.40 8.92
N THR A 130 12.52 3.63 7.68
CA THR A 130 13.78 4.28 7.32
C THR A 130 13.48 5.68 6.78
N VAL A 131 13.91 6.70 7.52
CA VAL A 131 13.72 8.11 7.19
C VAL A 131 14.96 8.63 6.48
N HIS A 132 14.80 9.11 5.25
CA HIS A 132 15.91 9.67 4.48
C HIS A 132 16.11 11.16 4.80
N LYS A 133 17.18 11.72 4.20
CA LYS A 133 17.56 13.14 4.30
C LYS A 133 16.37 14.08 4.07
N PRO A 134 16.39 15.30 4.62
CA PRO A 134 15.34 16.28 4.36
C PRO A 134 15.27 16.66 2.89
N LEU A 135 14.11 17.14 2.50
CA LEU A 135 13.92 17.82 1.22
C LEU A 135 14.64 19.19 1.26
N GLU A 136 15.27 19.59 0.16
CA GLU A 136 16.03 20.85 0.10
C GLU A 136 15.09 22.04 0.22
N SER A 137 15.26 22.85 1.28
CA SER A 137 14.41 24.02 1.54
C SER A 137 15.20 25.10 2.26
N ASN A 138 14.96 26.36 1.88
CA ASN A 138 15.54 27.53 2.55
C ASN A 138 15.05 27.68 4.00
N LEU A 139 13.90 27.09 4.34
CA LEU A 139 13.33 27.11 5.68
C LEU A 139 14.01 26.11 6.63
N ASN A 140 14.87 25.23 6.10
CA ASN A 140 15.54 24.18 6.85
C ASN A 140 17.07 24.23 6.65
N PRO A 141 17.75 25.30 7.13
CA PRO A 141 19.19 25.47 6.95
C PRO A 141 20.02 24.40 7.65
N HIS A 142 19.48 23.83 8.72
CA HIS A 142 20.13 22.79 9.52
C HIS A 142 19.88 21.36 9.02
N LYS A 143 19.16 21.20 7.90
CA LYS A 143 18.87 19.90 7.27
C LYS A 143 18.26 18.88 8.25
N LEU A 144 17.26 19.30 9.01
CA LEU A 144 16.54 18.46 9.97
C LEU A 144 15.35 17.76 9.34
N VAL A 145 14.95 16.62 9.88
CA VAL A 145 13.66 15.98 9.57
C VAL A 145 12.82 15.87 10.82
N ALA A 146 11.50 15.92 10.68
CA ALA A 146 10.60 15.62 11.77
C ALA A 146 9.37 14.83 11.31
N ILE A 147 8.96 13.90 12.16
CA ILE A 147 7.69 13.18 12.07
C ILE A 147 6.80 13.76 13.16
N LYS A 148 5.66 14.32 12.76
CA LYS A 148 4.66 14.90 13.66
C LYS A 148 3.72 13.84 14.22
N LYS A 149 3.42 12.80 13.43
CA LYS A 149 2.57 11.69 13.86
C LYS A 149 2.86 10.42 13.07
N LEU A 150 2.85 9.29 13.77
CA LEU A 150 2.85 7.96 13.21
C LEU A 150 1.60 7.22 13.68
N THR A 151 0.79 6.71 12.74
CA THR A 151 -0.35 5.84 13.05
C THR A 151 -0.20 4.51 12.31
N ILE A 152 -0.39 3.40 13.00
CA ILE A 152 -0.34 2.06 12.42
C ILE A 152 -1.73 1.45 12.54
N LEU A 153 -2.29 1.03 11.42
CA LEU A 153 -3.62 0.46 11.34
C LEU A 153 -3.51 -0.98 10.85
N GLY A 154 -4.26 -1.87 11.47
CA GLY A 154 -4.30 -3.26 11.07
C GLY A 154 -5.27 -4.11 11.86
N TYR A 155 -5.07 -5.42 11.71
CA TYR A 155 -5.89 -6.47 12.30
C TYR A 155 -4.99 -7.33 13.18
N PRO A 156 -5.03 -7.15 14.50
CA PRO A 156 -4.25 -7.99 15.37
C PRO A 156 -4.90 -9.36 15.53
N PHE A 157 -4.06 -10.38 15.60
CA PHE A 157 -4.51 -11.76 15.74
C PHE A 157 -4.82 -12.10 17.20
N SER A 158 -5.82 -12.94 17.40
CA SER A 158 -6.07 -13.53 18.72
C SER A 158 -4.97 -14.54 19.06
N LYS A 159 -4.78 -14.82 20.36
CA LYS A 159 -3.82 -15.85 20.81
C LYS A 159 -4.10 -17.21 20.16
N GLU A 160 -5.37 -17.54 19.94
CA GLU A 160 -5.78 -18.78 19.28
C GLU A 160 -5.40 -18.81 17.80
N ASP A 161 -5.54 -17.69 17.09
CA ASP A 161 -5.15 -17.58 15.68
C ASP A 161 -3.64 -17.70 15.51
N ILE A 162 -2.87 -17.11 16.43
CA ILE A 162 -1.42 -17.24 16.47
C ILE A 162 -1.01 -18.70 16.67
N LEU A 163 -1.61 -19.39 17.66
CA LEU A 163 -1.34 -20.81 17.92
C LEU A 163 -1.70 -21.70 16.72
N LYS A 164 -2.77 -21.38 15.99
CA LYS A 164 -3.12 -22.11 14.76
C LYS A 164 -2.05 -21.88 13.69
N MET A 165 -1.62 -20.65 13.46
CA MET A 165 -0.57 -20.34 12.47
C MET A 165 0.74 -21.07 12.77
N MET A 166 1.15 -21.15 14.04
CA MET A 166 2.35 -21.88 14.46
C MET A 166 2.28 -23.38 14.19
N LYS A 167 1.10 -23.99 14.34
CA LYS A 167 0.91 -25.44 14.11
C LYS A 167 1.01 -25.85 12.64
N PHE A 168 0.89 -24.90 11.71
CA PHE A 168 1.03 -25.16 10.27
C PHE A 168 2.46 -24.91 9.74
N GLU A 169 3.39 -24.43 10.58
CA GLU A 169 4.80 -24.18 10.20
C GLU A 169 5.78 -25.25 10.73
N GLU A 170 5.33 -26.52 10.90
CA GLU A 170 6.30 -27.63 11.05
C GLU A 170 7.05 -27.84 9.71
N PRO A 171 8.39 -27.99 9.73
CA PRO A 171 9.21 -27.85 8.52
C PRO A 171 9.08 -29.06 7.59
N GLU A 172 8.73 -28.82 6.32
CA GLU A 172 9.03 -29.79 5.27
C GLU A 172 10.55 -29.93 5.14
N GLU A 173 11.04 -31.15 5.34
CA GLU A 173 12.43 -31.54 5.16
C GLU A 173 12.91 -31.16 3.74
N GLU A 174 14.00 -30.37 3.68
CA GLU A 174 14.73 -30.09 2.44
C GLU A 174 15.22 -31.41 1.81
N LYS A 175 14.58 -31.84 0.73
CA LYS A 175 15.16 -32.85 -0.16
C LYS A 175 16.17 -32.20 -1.09
N ASP A 176 17.43 -32.41 -0.75
CA ASP A 176 18.62 -32.26 -1.59
C ASP A 176 18.37 -32.68 -3.05
N PHE A 177 18.47 -31.73 -3.98
CA PHE A 177 18.72 -32.04 -5.39
C PHE A 177 20.15 -31.64 -5.77
N LYS A 178 21.01 -32.65 -5.73
CA LYS A 178 22.38 -32.65 -6.26
C LYS A 178 22.40 -32.20 -7.73
N ARG A 179 23.27 -31.24 -8.04
CA ARG A 179 23.72 -30.95 -9.41
C ARG A 179 24.45 -32.17 -10.00
N PRO A 180 24.36 -32.40 -11.32
CA PRO A 180 25.46 -32.99 -12.06
C PRO A 180 26.11 -31.94 -12.97
N ILE A 181 27.42 -31.85 -12.87
CA ILE A 181 28.31 -31.24 -13.85
C ILE A 181 28.56 -32.29 -14.94
N SER A 182 28.40 -31.94 -16.21
CA SER A 182 29.22 -32.51 -17.29
C SER A 182 29.26 -31.59 -18.51
N SER A 183 30.50 -31.37 -18.95
CA SER A 183 31.02 -30.58 -20.07
C SER A 183 30.61 -31.06 -21.47
N SER A 184 30.53 -30.13 -22.45
CA SER A 184 31.44 -30.11 -23.62
C SER A 184 31.09 -28.99 -24.61
N SER A 185 32.15 -28.42 -25.16
CA SER A 185 32.30 -27.35 -26.15
C SER A 185 31.79 -27.65 -27.56
N ALA A 186 31.30 -26.61 -28.27
CA ALA A 186 31.54 -26.42 -29.71
C ALA A 186 31.38 -24.95 -30.11
N VAL A 187 32.39 -24.43 -30.81
CA VAL A 187 32.53 -23.07 -31.34
C VAL A 187 31.88 -22.98 -32.74
N SER A 188 31.21 -21.87 -33.05
CA SER A 188 31.04 -21.40 -34.44
C SER A 188 30.85 -19.88 -34.48
N ASN A 189 31.73 -19.21 -35.22
CA ASN A 189 31.80 -17.76 -35.46
C ASN A 189 31.05 -17.36 -36.75
N LYS A 190 30.25 -16.27 -36.73
CA LYS A 190 30.14 -15.22 -37.79
C LYS A 190 29.07 -14.13 -37.43
N PRO A 191 29.04 -12.95 -38.09
CA PRO A 191 29.55 -11.68 -37.55
C PRO A 191 28.48 -10.63 -37.19
N ARG A 192 28.93 -9.61 -36.45
CA ARG A 192 28.20 -8.43 -35.97
C ARG A 192 27.63 -7.55 -37.11
N THR A 193 26.34 -7.26 -37.01
CA THR A 193 25.68 -6.06 -37.56
C THR A 193 25.20 -5.17 -36.41
N PRO A 194 25.12 -3.83 -36.57
CA PRO A 194 24.88 -2.92 -35.46
C PRO A 194 23.42 -3.00 -34.98
N ASP A 195 23.22 -3.38 -33.71
CA ASP A 195 21.92 -3.39 -33.05
C ASP A 195 21.37 -1.95 -32.94
N VAL A 196 20.42 -1.64 -33.83
CA VAL A 196 19.41 -0.63 -33.57
C VAL A 196 18.59 -1.16 -32.40
N LYS A 197 18.71 -0.53 -31.22
CA LYS A 197 17.90 -0.86 -30.05
C LYS A 197 16.43 -0.93 -30.49
N PRO A 198 15.73 -2.06 -30.33
CA PRO A 198 14.30 -2.09 -30.55
C PRO A 198 13.68 -1.05 -29.62
N LYS A 199 12.92 -0.11 -30.18
CA LYS A 199 11.97 0.66 -29.38
C LYS A 199 11.14 -0.38 -28.65
N VAL A 200 11.30 -0.44 -27.32
CA VAL A 200 10.43 -1.23 -26.45
C VAL A 200 9.03 -0.72 -26.74
N HIS A 201 8.30 -1.46 -27.56
CA HIS A 201 6.87 -1.29 -27.68
C HIS A 201 6.37 -1.65 -26.30
N VAL A 202 5.97 -0.66 -25.51
CA VAL A 202 5.22 -0.90 -24.29
C VAL A 202 3.98 -1.63 -24.77
N GLU A 203 3.96 -2.95 -24.58
CA GLU A 203 2.76 -3.75 -24.74
C GLU A 203 1.73 -3.13 -23.81
N ARG A 204 0.83 -2.33 -24.38
CA ARG A 204 -0.43 -2.02 -23.74
C ARG A 204 -1.06 -3.38 -23.47
N TYR A 205 -1.25 -3.73 -22.21
CA TYR A 205 -2.18 -4.80 -21.86
C TYR A 205 -3.53 -4.42 -22.49
N SER A 206 -3.86 -5.05 -23.61
CA SER A 206 -5.16 -4.88 -24.24
C SER A 206 -6.18 -5.60 -23.37
N TYR A 207 -7.01 -4.82 -22.67
CA TYR A 207 -8.04 -5.25 -21.72
C TYR A 207 -9.32 -5.75 -22.41
N GLU A 208 -9.22 -6.43 -23.55
CA GLU A 208 -10.41 -6.88 -24.31
C GLU A 208 -10.91 -8.29 -23.94
N GLY A 209 -10.23 -9.00 -23.03
CA GLY A 209 -10.50 -10.41 -22.73
C GLY A 209 -11.17 -10.74 -21.38
N ASP A 210 -11.38 -9.76 -20.50
CA ASP A 210 -11.72 -10.01 -19.08
C ASP A 210 -13.20 -9.75 -18.71
N GLY A 211 -14.06 -9.50 -19.71
CA GLY A 211 -15.52 -9.38 -19.54
C GLY A 211 -16.02 -8.14 -18.77
N MET A 212 -15.16 -7.30 -18.19
CA MET A 212 -15.55 -6.05 -17.53
C MET A 212 -15.23 -4.83 -18.42
N LYS A 213 -16.25 -4.03 -18.75
CA LYS A 213 -16.13 -2.78 -19.53
C LYS A 213 -16.73 -1.61 -18.76
N THR A 214 -15.96 -0.54 -18.61
CA THR A 214 -16.50 0.75 -18.14
C THR A 214 -17.05 1.49 -19.35
N ASN A 215 -18.32 1.87 -19.35
CA ASN A 215 -18.91 2.56 -20.49
C ASN A 215 -18.30 3.96 -20.66
N SER A 216 -17.65 4.19 -21.81
CA SER A 216 -17.17 5.52 -22.21
C SER A 216 -18.28 6.55 -22.43
N ASN A 217 -19.54 6.09 -22.52
CA ASN A 217 -20.72 6.93 -22.78
C ASN A 217 -21.53 7.24 -21.50
N SER A 218 -21.10 6.79 -20.33
CA SER A 218 -21.71 7.17 -19.05
C SER A 218 -21.05 8.46 -18.54
N PRO A 219 -21.79 9.44 -17.99
CA PRO A 219 -21.20 10.65 -17.39
C PRO A 219 -20.24 10.36 -16.22
N LEU A 220 -20.24 9.13 -15.69
CA LEU A 220 -19.29 8.61 -14.70
C LEU A 220 -18.10 7.85 -15.31
N GLY A 221 -18.11 7.56 -16.61
CA GLY A 221 -17.01 6.88 -17.32
C GLY A 221 -15.80 7.78 -17.56
N ASP A 222 -16.01 9.11 -17.58
CA ASP A 222 -15.00 10.10 -17.96
C ASP A 222 -14.10 10.57 -16.80
N ASP A 223 -14.62 10.61 -15.57
CA ASP A 223 -13.84 11.02 -14.39
C ASP A 223 -13.62 9.85 -13.41
N PRO A 224 -12.43 9.24 -13.41
CA PRO A 224 -12.10 8.09 -12.57
C PRO A 224 -12.31 8.32 -11.07
N LEU A 225 -12.13 9.56 -10.62
CA LEU A 225 -12.26 9.91 -9.20
C LEU A 225 -13.73 9.89 -8.77
N SER A 226 -14.61 10.51 -9.56
CA SER A 226 -16.06 10.49 -9.30
C SER A 226 -16.65 9.09 -9.41
N SER A 227 -16.16 8.25 -10.34
CA SER A 227 -16.59 6.85 -10.41
C SER A 227 -16.25 6.11 -9.11
N LEU A 228 -14.99 6.18 -8.64
CA LEU A 228 -14.59 5.49 -7.41
C LEU A 228 -15.38 5.97 -6.19
N ARG A 229 -15.61 7.28 -6.05
CA ARG A 229 -16.41 7.83 -4.95
C ARG A 229 -17.87 7.35 -4.96
N THR A 230 -18.44 7.16 -6.15
CA THR A 230 -19.80 6.63 -6.31
C THR A 230 -19.85 5.15 -5.90
N ILE A 231 -18.91 4.35 -6.40
CA ILE A 231 -18.79 2.92 -6.10
C ILE A 231 -18.55 2.69 -4.62
N ARG A 232 -17.68 3.51 -4.02
CA ARG A 232 -17.43 3.54 -2.58
C ARG A 232 -18.71 3.75 -1.79
N ARG A 233 -19.56 4.70 -2.18
CA ARG A 233 -20.84 4.98 -1.51
C ARG A 233 -21.77 3.76 -1.60
N VAL A 234 -21.92 3.17 -2.78
CA VAL A 234 -22.75 1.97 -2.98
C VAL A 234 -22.28 0.80 -2.10
N LEU A 235 -20.96 0.58 -1.99
CA LEU A 235 -20.39 -0.46 -1.14
C LEU A 235 -20.59 -0.18 0.35
N ILE A 236 -20.53 1.08 0.78
CA ILE A 236 -20.84 1.46 2.17
C ILE A 236 -22.32 1.19 2.48
N ASP A 237 -23.22 1.55 1.56
CA ASP A 237 -24.65 1.31 1.72
C ASP A 237 -24.96 -0.20 1.74
N LYS A 238 -24.30 -1.00 0.89
CA LYS A 238 -24.40 -2.46 0.91
C LYS A 238 -23.85 -3.06 2.20
N MET A 239 -22.69 -2.60 2.67
CA MET A 239 -22.11 -3.00 3.95
C MET A 239 -23.07 -2.74 5.12
N ASN A 240 -23.69 -1.56 5.17
CA ASN A 240 -24.65 -1.21 6.23
C ASN A 240 -25.88 -2.12 6.19
N ARG A 241 -26.47 -2.34 5.00
CA ARG A 241 -27.59 -3.28 4.81
C ARG A 241 -27.23 -4.70 5.25
N SER A 242 -26.08 -5.23 4.80
CA SER A 242 -25.59 -6.56 5.21
C SER A 242 -25.32 -6.66 6.71
N THR A 243 -24.94 -5.57 7.37
CA THR A 243 -24.74 -5.53 8.83
C THR A 243 -26.07 -5.60 9.57
N GLU A 244 -27.07 -4.84 9.12
CA GLU A 244 -28.43 -4.86 9.67
C GLU A 244 -29.11 -6.22 9.51
N GLU A 245 -28.89 -6.88 8.38
CA GLU A 245 -29.44 -8.21 8.07
C GLU A 245 -28.64 -9.38 8.65
N GLY A 246 -27.53 -9.10 9.36
CA GLY A 246 -26.70 -10.14 9.99
C GLY A 246 -25.79 -10.92 9.03
N ARG A 247 -25.64 -10.47 7.78
CA ARG A 247 -24.74 -11.03 6.75
C ARG A 247 -23.29 -10.57 6.98
N SER A 248 -22.68 -11.08 8.05
CA SER A 248 -21.35 -10.64 8.54
C SER A 248 -20.20 -10.79 7.54
N ILE A 249 -20.22 -11.83 6.70
CA ILE A 249 -19.18 -12.07 5.69
C ILE A 249 -19.25 -10.99 4.61
N GLU A 250 -20.43 -10.78 4.04
CA GLU A 250 -20.66 -9.77 2.99
C GLU A 250 -20.31 -8.36 3.46
N ALA A 251 -20.72 -8.00 4.69
CA ALA A 251 -20.33 -6.73 5.30
C ALA A 251 -18.80 -6.59 5.43
N THR A 252 -18.11 -7.68 5.79
CA THR A 252 -16.64 -7.68 5.90
C THR A 252 -15.96 -7.55 4.53
N VAL A 253 -16.48 -8.21 3.49
CA VAL A 253 -15.92 -8.08 2.14
C VAL A 253 -16.17 -6.69 1.58
N CYS A 254 -17.36 -6.11 1.76
CA CYS A 254 -17.65 -4.73 1.37
C CYS A 254 -16.73 -3.73 2.09
N LEU A 255 -16.49 -3.90 3.39
CA LEU A 255 -15.57 -3.07 4.15
C LEU A 255 -14.15 -3.10 3.55
N ARG A 256 -13.64 -4.30 3.24
CA ARG A 256 -12.30 -4.45 2.62
C ARG A 256 -12.25 -3.81 1.22
N ALA A 257 -13.33 -3.96 0.44
CA ALA A 257 -13.45 -3.34 -0.87
C ALA A 257 -13.45 -1.80 -0.78
N THR A 258 -14.21 -1.21 0.14
CA THR A 258 -14.22 0.23 0.41
C THR A 258 -12.82 0.72 0.80
N GLN A 259 -12.11 -0.02 1.66
CA GLN A 259 -10.76 0.33 2.07
C GLN A 259 -9.76 0.28 0.91
N ARG A 260 -9.83 -0.74 0.05
CA ARG A 260 -9.03 -0.83 -1.18
C ARG A 260 -9.34 0.33 -2.14
N ILE A 261 -10.60 0.73 -2.27
CA ILE A 261 -11.00 1.90 -3.05
C ILE A 261 -10.42 3.19 -2.46
N ASP A 262 -10.41 3.36 -1.13
CA ASP A 262 -9.78 4.53 -0.48
C ASP A 262 -8.28 4.66 -0.82
N GLU A 263 -7.57 3.55 -1.01
CA GLU A 263 -6.15 3.57 -1.40
C GLU A 263 -5.98 4.13 -2.81
N TYR A 264 -6.81 3.64 -3.74
CA TYR A 264 -6.75 4.03 -5.14
C TYR A 264 -7.33 5.42 -5.37
N GLU A 265 -8.32 5.84 -4.59
CA GLU A 265 -8.81 7.21 -4.58
C GLU A 265 -7.67 8.19 -4.29
N ALA A 266 -6.88 7.95 -3.23
CA ALA A 266 -5.73 8.80 -2.90
C ALA A 266 -4.65 8.81 -4.01
N ARG A 267 -4.45 7.69 -4.71
CA ARG A 267 -3.53 7.63 -5.87
C ARG A 267 -4.06 8.43 -7.06
N ILE A 268 -5.35 8.33 -7.33
CA ILE A 268 -6.02 9.08 -8.40
C ILE A 268 -6.03 10.58 -8.07
N GLU A 269 -6.21 10.98 -6.81
CA GLU A 269 -6.09 12.38 -6.38
C GLU A 269 -4.69 12.96 -6.66
N ASP A 270 -3.62 12.23 -6.34
CA ASP A 270 -2.25 12.66 -6.65
C ASP A 270 -2.03 12.78 -8.17
N LEU A 271 -2.51 11.82 -8.95
CA LEU A 271 -2.47 11.88 -10.42
C LEU A 271 -3.30 13.05 -10.98
N ALA A 272 -4.45 13.36 -10.37
CA ALA A 272 -5.29 14.50 -10.77
C ALA A 272 -4.58 15.84 -10.52
N ILE A 273 -3.87 15.97 -9.39
CA ILE A 273 -3.04 17.15 -9.09
C ILE A 273 -1.92 17.27 -10.14
N ARG A 274 -1.20 16.18 -10.43
CA ARG A 274 -0.13 16.18 -11.44
C ARG A 274 -0.64 16.51 -12.85
N ARG A 275 -1.81 15.97 -13.21
CA ARG A 275 -2.51 16.31 -14.47
C ARG A 275 -2.85 17.80 -14.53
N SER A 276 -3.41 18.36 -13.46
CA SER A 276 -3.74 19.79 -13.37
C SER A 276 -2.48 20.65 -13.55
N ASN A 277 -1.40 20.31 -12.85
CA ASN A 277 -0.12 21.01 -12.98
C ASN A 277 0.43 20.93 -14.42
N ALA A 278 0.39 19.77 -15.06
CA ALA A 278 0.81 19.61 -16.46
C ALA A 278 -0.01 20.50 -17.41
N LEU A 279 -1.33 20.59 -17.21
CA LEU A 279 -2.19 21.50 -17.98
C LEU A 279 -1.82 22.98 -17.75
N THR A 280 -1.55 23.39 -16.51
CA THR A 280 -1.14 24.78 -16.21
C THR A 280 0.20 25.15 -16.85
N LEU A 281 1.09 24.17 -17.03
CA LEU A 281 2.38 24.34 -17.70
C LEU A 281 2.29 24.21 -19.23
N GLY A 282 1.10 23.92 -19.78
CA GLY A 282 0.88 23.75 -21.21
C GLY A 282 1.33 22.39 -21.78
N ASP A 283 1.72 21.43 -20.92
CA ASP A 283 2.13 20.10 -21.36
C ASP A 283 0.91 19.17 -21.49
N SER A 284 0.26 19.25 -22.64
CA SER A 284 -0.92 18.45 -22.96
C SER A 284 -0.63 16.94 -23.05
N GLN A 285 0.58 16.55 -23.46
CA GLN A 285 0.97 15.14 -23.56
C GLN A 285 1.14 14.51 -22.18
N LEU A 286 1.79 15.22 -21.25
CA LEU A 286 1.94 14.74 -19.88
C LEU A 286 0.61 14.72 -19.13
N ALA A 287 -0.25 15.71 -19.34
CA ALA A 287 -1.61 15.72 -18.78
C ALA A 287 -2.43 14.50 -19.25
N GLU A 288 -2.33 14.12 -20.53
CA GLU A 288 -3.01 12.95 -21.06
C GLU A 288 -2.45 11.65 -20.50
N ARG A 289 -1.13 11.54 -20.32
CA ARG A 289 -0.51 10.38 -19.64
C ARG A 289 -1.04 10.20 -18.21
N HIS A 290 -1.16 11.30 -17.46
CA HIS A 290 -1.74 11.25 -16.12
C HIS A 290 -3.23 10.87 -16.14
N ARG A 291 -4.00 11.36 -17.12
CA ARG A 291 -5.42 10.96 -17.30
C ARG A 291 -5.55 9.47 -17.54
N LEU A 292 -4.74 8.88 -18.43
CA LEU A 292 -4.74 7.45 -18.70
C LEU A 292 -4.35 6.64 -17.46
N ALA A 293 -3.32 7.08 -16.71
CA ALA A 293 -2.93 6.43 -15.47
C ALA A 293 -4.04 6.45 -14.39
N MET A 294 -4.87 7.49 -14.36
CA MET A 294 -6.04 7.55 -13.46
C MET A 294 -7.09 6.50 -13.85
N ILE A 295 -7.35 6.32 -15.15
CA ILE A 295 -8.27 5.29 -15.66
C ILE A 295 -7.75 3.89 -15.32
N ASP A 296 -6.47 3.63 -15.57
CA ASP A 296 -5.84 2.35 -15.24
C ASP A 296 -5.94 2.05 -13.74
N CYS A 297 -5.74 3.07 -12.89
CA CYS A 297 -5.89 2.93 -11.44
C CYS A 297 -7.33 2.54 -11.05
N ARG A 298 -8.34 3.21 -11.61
CA ARG A 298 -9.75 2.88 -11.38
C ARG A 298 -10.02 1.44 -11.79
N ASP A 299 -9.69 1.06 -13.01
CA ASP A 299 -10.01 -0.27 -13.53
C ASP A 299 -9.28 -1.38 -12.76
N THR A 300 -8.05 -1.11 -12.34
CA THR A 300 -7.27 -2.04 -11.49
C THR A 300 -7.95 -2.27 -10.15
N VAL A 301 -8.45 -1.23 -9.48
CA VAL A 301 -9.10 -1.42 -8.18
C VAL A 301 -10.44 -2.12 -8.30
N LEU A 302 -11.24 -1.82 -9.33
CA LEU A 302 -12.52 -2.48 -9.55
C LEU A 302 -12.37 -3.98 -9.74
N ARG A 303 -11.31 -4.43 -10.44
CA ARG A 303 -10.96 -5.84 -10.54
C ARG A 303 -10.42 -6.40 -9.22
N ALA A 304 -9.53 -5.68 -8.55
CA ALA A 304 -8.89 -6.15 -7.32
C ALA A 304 -9.88 -6.34 -6.16
N VAL A 305 -11.00 -5.62 -6.16
CA VAL A 305 -12.08 -5.79 -5.17
C VAL A 305 -13.17 -6.75 -5.63
N HIS A 306 -13.07 -7.30 -6.85
CA HIS A 306 -14.09 -8.13 -7.48
C HIS A 306 -15.47 -7.49 -7.40
N ILE A 307 -15.58 -6.26 -7.89
CA ILE A 307 -16.78 -5.44 -7.75
C ILE A 307 -18.04 -6.11 -8.33
N ASP A 308 -17.85 -6.98 -9.31
CA ASP A 308 -18.86 -7.79 -9.97
C ASP A 308 -19.40 -8.93 -9.12
N LEU A 309 -18.61 -9.46 -8.19
CA LEU A 309 -19.09 -10.41 -7.18
C LEU A 309 -19.79 -9.70 -6.01
N LEU A 310 -19.52 -8.40 -5.84
CA LEU A 310 -20.05 -7.60 -4.73
C LEU A 310 -21.31 -6.85 -5.07
N LEU A 311 -21.55 -6.49 -6.32
CA LEU A 311 -22.67 -5.67 -6.75
C LEU A 311 -23.50 -6.41 -7.79
N ASP A 312 -24.82 -6.28 -7.68
CA ASP A 312 -25.73 -6.89 -8.64
C ASP A 312 -25.66 -6.15 -9.98
N ARG A 313 -26.16 -6.76 -11.05
CA ARG A 313 -26.13 -6.17 -12.40
C ARG A 313 -26.73 -4.76 -12.45
N ASP A 314 -27.83 -4.53 -11.76
CA ASP A 314 -28.47 -3.21 -11.69
C ASP A 314 -27.63 -2.20 -10.93
N GLU A 315 -26.97 -2.63 -9.84
CA GLU A 315 -26.04 -1.81 -9.07
C GLU A 315 -24.82 -1.43 -9.93
N LEU A 316 -24.24 -2.39 -10.68
CA LEU A 316 -23.15 -2.18 -11.62
C LEU A 316 -23.55 -1.25 -12.77
N ARG A 317 -24.74 -1.45 -13.34
CA ARG A 317 -25.26 -0.61 -14.43
C ARG A 317 -25.48 0.82 -13.97
N ALA A 318 -26.00 1.02 -12.76
CA ALA A 318 -26.20 2.35 -12.17
C ALA A 318 -24.88 3.13 -12.00
N ILE A 319 -23.77 2.44 -11.75
CA ILE A 319 -22.43 3.04 -11.65
C ILE A 319 -21.66 3.06 -12.98
N GLY A 320 -22.28 2.64 -14.10
CA GLY A 320 -21.69 2.66 -15.43
C GLY A 320 -20.66 1.56 -15.70
N VAL A 321 -20.63 0.51 -14.89
CA VAL A 321 -19.80 -0.68 -15.07
C VAL A 321 -20.66 -1.76 -15.73
N GLN A 322 -20.15 -2.36 -16.81
CA GLN A 322 -20.75 -3.53 -17.44
C GLN A 322 -19.86 -4.73 -17.15
N SER A 323 -20.40 -5.75 -16.47
CA SER A 323 -19.74 -7.05 -16.30
C SER A 323 -20.47 -8.11 -17.10
N GLN A 324 -19.73 -8.95 -17.81
CA GLN A 324 -20.24 -10.15 -18.46
C GLN A 324 -20.45 -11.31 -17.47
N TRP A 325 -19.97 -11.15 -16.22
CA TRP A 325 -19.93 -12.20 -15.21
C TRP A 325 -21.05 -12.11 -14.16
N THR A 326 -21.87 -11.06 -14.21
CA THR A 326 -23.09 -10.95 -13.40
C THR A 326 -24.28 -11.53 -14.17
N GLU A 327 -24.89 -12.59 -13.63
CA GLU A 327 -26.11 -13.21 -14.19
C GLU A 327 -27.32 -12.25 -14.17
N GLU A 328 -28.35 -12.56 -14.98
CA GLU A 328 -29.53 -11.69 -15.20
C GLU A 328 -30.37 -11.40 -13.96
#